data_AF-A0A8X6T6Q6-F1
#
_entry.id   AF-A0A8X6T6Q6-F1
#
_cell.length_a   1.000
_cell.length_b   1.000
_cell.length_c   1.000
_cell.angle_alpha   90.00
_cell.angle_beta   90.00
_cell.angle_gamma   90.00
#
_symmetry.space_group_name_H-M   'P 1'
#
loop_
_entity.id
_entity.type
_entity.pdbx_description
1 polymer ?
#
loop_
_entity_poly.entity_id
_entity_poly.type
_entity_poly.pdbx_seq_one_letter_code
_entity_poly.pdbx_strand_id
1 'polypeptide(L)'
;MMTDDTESFPNAWRTVFGVPEKRLLCSWHVDKSWRRNISKLIKKPENQVEAYKVVRCLLIETDEEAFSIMLKEALKIFSEKDELREFGNYFEHVYCKRTEAWAYCYRKWLGIDTNMHIESMLRTIKYVYLQGK
;
A
#
# COMPACT_ATOMS: atom_id res chain seq x y z
N MET A 1 -13.06 0.46 -8.63
CA MET A 1 -13.25 -0.72 -7.76
C MET A 1 -11.97 -0.93 -6.96
N MET A 2 -12.05 -0.93 -5.64
CA MET A 2 -10.93 -1.21 -4.75
C MET A 2 -10.88 -2.73 -4.54
N THR A 3 -9.95 -3.42 -5.20
CA THR A 3 -9.90 -4.89 -5.19
C THR A 3 -8.79 -5.42 -4.28
N ASP A 4 -8.99 -6.65 -3.80
CA ASP A 4 -7.92 -7.49 -3.26
C ASP A 4 -6.91 -7.86 -4.35
N ASP A 5 -5.68 -8.24 -3.98
CA ASP A 5 -4.62 -8.70 -4.89
C ASP A 5 -4.84 -10.17 -5.32
N THR A 6 -6.09 -10.53 -5.62
CA THR A 6 -6.48 -11.88 -6.05
C THR A 6 -7.16 -11.82 -7.42
N GLU A 7 -6.77 -12.74 -8.30
CA GLU A 7 -7.18 -12.82 -9.70
C GLU A 7 -8.64 -13.23 -9.92
N SER A 8 -9.43 -13.46 -8.87
CA SER A 8 -10.77 -14.05 -8.94
C SER A 8 -11.92 -13.04 -9.09
N PHE A 9 -11.74 -11.77 -8.69
CA PHE A 9 -12.75 -10.70 -8.89
C PHE A 9 -12.85 -10.03 -10.28
N PRO A 10 -11.83 -10.00 -11.17
CA PRO A 10 -11.89 -9.25 -12.41
C PRO A 10 -12.85 -9.84 -13.46
N ASN A 11 -13.14 -11.14 -13.42
CA ASN A 11 -13.95 -11.79 -14.46
C ASN A 11 -15.44 -11.41 -14.40
N ALA A 12 -16.04 -11.30 -13.22
CA ALA A 12 -17.44 -10.92 -13.09
C ALA A 12 -17.66 -9.43 -13.38
N TRP A 13 -16.76 -8.56 -12.91
CA TRP A 13 -16.86 -7.11 -13.13
C TRP A 13 -16.68 -6.73 -14.61
N ARG A 14 -15.70 -7.33 -15.30
CA ARG A 14 -15.43 -7.06 -16.72
C ARG A 14 -16.63 -7.38 -17.60
N THR A 15 -17.39 -8.41 -17.25
CA THR A 15 -18.61 -8.85 -17.97
C THR A 15 -19.77 -7.89 -17.82
N VAL A 16 -19.88 -7.19 -16.68
CA VAL A 16 -21.05 -6.34 -16.36
C VAL A 16 -20.77 -4.84 -16.55
N PHE A 17 -19.56 -4.38 -16.26
CA PHE A 17 -19.21 -2.95 -16.17
C PHE A 17 -18.07 -2.50 -17.09
N GLY A 18 -17.50 -3.40 -17.90
CA GLY A 18 -16.34 -3.11 -18.76
C GLY A 18 -15.00 -3.11 -18.02
N VAL A 19 -13.90 -2.89 -18.75
CA VAL A 19 -12.55 -2.84 -18.19
C VAL A 19 -12.35 -1.51 -17.46
N PRO A 20 -12.09 -1.49 -16.14
CA PRO A 20 -11.83 -0.25 -15.44
C PRO A 20 -10.52 0.37 -15.92
N GLU A 21 -10.57 1.63 -16.35
CA GLU A 21 -9.45 2.39 -16.92
C GLU A 21 -8.29 2.57 -15.92
N LYS A 22 -8.58 2.55 -14.62
CA LYS A 22 -7.57 2.60 -13.54
C LYS A 22 -7.91 1.61 -12.42
N ARG A 23 -6.99 0.68 -12.11
CA ARG A 23 -7.11 -0.29 -11.02
C ARG A 23 -6.42 0.25 -9.77
N LEU A 24 -7.21 0.69 -8.79
CA LEU A 24 -6.70 1.17 -7.51
C LEU A 24 -6.58 0.02 -6.52
N LEU A 25 -5.45 -0.05 -5.83
CA LEU A 25 -5.21 -1.02 -4.76
C LEU A 25 -5.80 -0.49 -3.43
N CYS A 26 -6.38 -1.37 -2.61
CA CYS A 26 -6.81 -0.97 -1.27
C CYS A 26 -5.58 -0.62 -0.42
N SER A 27 -5.57 0.54 0.24
CA SER A 27 -4.48 0.92 1.16
C SER A 27 -4.28 -0.10 2.27
N TRP A 28 -5.36 -0.73 2.75
CA TRP A 28 -5.30 -1.80 3.75
C TRP A 28 -4.66 -3.08 3.20
N HIS A 29 -4.98 -3.51 1.97
CA HIS A 29 -4.35 -4.68 1.36
C HIS A 29 -2.87 -4.45 1.06
N VAL A 30 -2.51 -3.25 0.61
CA VAL A 30 -1.12 -2.84 0.40
C VAL A 30 -0.36 -2.89 1.73
N ASP A 31 -0.90 -2.27 2.78
CA ASP A 31 -0.31 -2.28 4.13
C ASP A 31 -0.12 -3.71 4.67
N LYS A 32 -1.17 -4.54 4.57
CA LYS A 32 -1.14 -5.93 5.01
C LYS A 32 -0.09 -6.74 4.25
N SER A 33 0.01 -6.56 2.94
CA SER A 33 1.01 -7.22 2.11
C SER A 33 2.43 -6.80 2.49
N TRP A 34 2.67 -5.50 2.70
CA TRP A 34 3.97 -5.00 3.14
C TRP A 34 4.36 -5.57 4.50
N ARG A 35 3.49 -5.51 5.51
CA ARG A 35 3.76 -6.09 6.83
C ARG A 35 4.15 -7.56 6.76
N ARG A 36 3.44 -8.36 5.95
CA ARG A 36 3.72 -9.78 5.75
C ARG A 36 5.07 -10.02 5.08
N ASN A 37 5.41 -9.24 4.05
CA ASN A 37 6.68 -9.41 3.34
C ASN A 37 7.86 -8.86 4.15
N ILE A 38 7.67 -7.78 4.90
CA ILE A 38 8.66 -7.25 5.85
C ILE A 38 9.02 -8.31 6.89
N SER A 39 8.02 -8.92 7.55
CA SER A 39 8.28 -9.94 8.56
C SER A 39 8.91 -11.21 7.99
N LYS A 40 8.65 -11.51 6.70
CA LYS A 40 9.22 -12.68 6.01
C LYS A 40 10.65 -12.45 5.53
N LEU A 41 10.94 -11.26 4.98
CA LEU A 41 12.18 -11.00 4.25
C LEU A 41 13.24 -10.27 5.10
N ILE A 42 12.85 -9.59 6.18
CA ILE A 42 13.77 -8.85 7.05
C ILE A 42 13.84 -9.56 8.40
N LYS A 43 15.04 -9.99 8.81
CA LYS A 43 15.23 -10.78 10.05
C LYS A 43 15.24 -9.94 11.32
N LYS A 44 15.84 -8.76 11.25
CA LYS A 44 16.05 -7.88 12.41
C LYS A 44 14.81 -7.02 12.70
N PRO A 45 14.22 -7.06 13.91
CA PRO A 45 13.04 -6.27 14.25
C PRO A 45 13.22 -4.76 14.05
N GLU A 46 14.39 -4.22 14.36
CA GLU A 46 14.73 -2.81 14.17
C GLU A 46 14.63 -2.39 12.70
N ASN A 47 15.14 -3.24 11.80
CA ASN A 47 15.08 -3.02 10.35
C ASN A 47 13.66 -3.22 9.80
N GLN A 48 12.87 -4.13 10.38
CA GLN A 48 11.46 -4.29 10.02
C GLN A 48 10.68 -3.00 10.33
N VAL A 49 10.91 -2.42 11.51
CA VAL A 49 10.28 -1.16 11.92
C VAL A 49 10.71 -0.02 11.00
N GLU A 50 12.01 0.06 10.67
CA GLU A 50 12.53 1.07 9.74
C GLU A 50 11.91 0.95 8.34
N ALA A 51 11.96 -0.24 7.74
CA ALA A 51 11.38 -0.49 6.43
C ALA A 51 9.88 -0.19 6.40
N TYR A 52 9.15 -0.58 7.46
CA TYR A 52 7.73 -0.30 7.58
C TYR A 52 7.44 1.21 7.64
N LYS A 53 8.21 1.97 8.43
CA LYS A 53 8.05 3.44 8.50
C LYS A 53 8.24 4.07 7.12
N VAL A 54 9.29 3.69 6.41
CA VAL A 54 9.60 4.22 5.06
C VAL A 54 8.43 3.98 4.10
N VAL A 55 7.97 2.73 3.96
CA VAL A 55 6.88 2.42 3.02
C VAL A 55 5.54 3.06 3.45
N ARG A 56 5.30 3.21 4.76
CA ARG A 56 4.10 3.91 5.26
C ARG A 56 4.10 5.39 4.95
N CYS A 57 5.24 6.06 5.06
CA CYS A 57 5.35 7.47 4.67
C CYS A 57 5.06 7.63 3.17
N LEU A 58 5.61 6.75 2.32
CA LEU A 58 5.30 6.74 0.88
C LEU A 58 3.80 6.54 0.59
N LEU A 59 3.11 5.70 1.36
CA LEU A 59 1.68 5.42 1.15
C LEU A 59 0.79 6.64 1.39
N ILE A 60 1.11 7.44 2.40
CA ILE A 60 0.29 8.58 2.85
C ILE A 60 0.73 9.91 2.25
N GLU A 61 1.87 9.94 1.55
CA GLU A 61 2.37 11.17 0.94
C GLU A 61 1.35 11.76 -0.03
N THR A 62 1.15 13.06 0.09
CA THR A 62 0.12 13.85 -0.60
C THR A 62 0.69 14.64 -1.77
N ASP A 63 1.97 15.01 -1.68
CA ASP A 63 2.66 15.74 -2.73
C ASP A 63 3.40 14.78 -3.68
N GLU A 64 3.25 15.01 -4.98
CA GLU A 64 3.80 14.09 -6.00
C GLU A 64 5.31 14.27 -6.17
N GLU A 65 5.82 15.49 -5.99
CA GLU A 65 7.25 15.79 -6.08
C GLU A 65 7.98 15.23 -4.87
N ALA A 66 7.46 15.48 -3.66
CA ALA A 66 7.94 14.88 -2.42
C ALA A 66 7.91 13.35 -2.48
N PHE A 67 6.82 12.74 -2.98
CA PHE A 67 6.73 11.30 -3.16
C PHE A 67 7.84 10.77 -4.08
N SER A 68 8.11 11.43 -5.20
CA SER A 68 9.15 11.03 -6.16
C SER A 68 10.56 11.06 -5.53
N ILE A 69 10.84 12.08 -4.71
CA ILE A 69 12.10 12.20 -3.97
C ILE A 69 12.20 11.09 -2.92
N MET A 70 11.17 10.95 -2.08
CA MET A 70 11.12 9.93 -1.02
C MET A 70 11.23 8.51 -1.57
N LEU A 71 10.65 8.24 -2.75
CA LEU A 71 10.72 6.92 -3.38
C LEU A 71 12.16 6.59 -3.80
N LYS A 72 12.88 7.56 -4.38
CA LYS A 72 14.29 7.39 -4.75
C LYS A 72 15.17 7.16 -3.52
N GLU A 73 14.94 7.92 -2.45
CA GLU A 73 15.64 7.76 -1.18
C GLU A 73 15.36 6.40 -0.54
N ALA A 74 14.10 5.96 -0.55
CA ALA A 74 13.70 4.66 -0.04
C ALA A 74 14.40 3.50 -0.77
N LEU A 75 14.44 3.55 -2.11
CA LEU A 75 15.15 2.55 -2.92
C LEU A 75 16.65 2.56 -2.63
N LYS A 76 17.25 3.73 -2.44
CA LYS A 76 18.65 3.87 -2.03
C LYS A 76 18.89 3.20 -0.68
N ILE A 77 18.07 3.50 0.34
CA ILE A 77 18.17 2.89 1.68
C ILE A 77 18.07 1.36 1.61
N PHE A 78 17.13 0.84 0.80
CA PHE A 78 16.97 -0.61 0.64
C PHE A 78 18.13 -1.25 -0.12
N SER A 79 18.78 -0.53 -1.04
CA SER A 79 19.94 -1.03 -1.78
C SER A 79 21.24 -1.02 -0.98
N GLU A 80 21.42 -0.03 -0.09
CA GLU A 80 22.64 0.14 0.71
C GLU A 80 22.71 -0.84 1.89
N LYS A 81 21.55 -1.23 2.44
CA LYS A 81 21.46 -2.18 3.54
C LYS A 81 21.22 -3.58 2.99
N ASP A 82 22.23 -4.45 3.06
CA ASP A 82 22.12 -5.86 2.65
C ASP A 82 20.93 -6.59 3.30
N GLU A 83 20.60 -6.21 4.54
CA GLU A 83 19.50 -6.78 5.33
C GLU A 83 18.10 -6.34 4.85
N LEU A 84 18.02 -5.27 4.06
CA LEU A 84 16.79 -4.76 3.45
C LEU A 84 16.72 -5.06 1.96
N ARG A 85 17.81 -5.49 1.34
CA ARG A 85 17.96 -5.64 -0.12
C ARG A 85 16.92 -6.58 -0.73
N GLU A 86 16.65 -7.71 -0.07
CA GLU A 86 15.63 -8.66 -0.55
C GLU A 86 14.22 -8.04 -0.55
N PHE A 87 13.88 -7.29 0.49
CA PHE A 87 12.63 -6.53 0.55
C PHE A 87 12.60 -5.38 -0.46
N GLY A 88 13.72 -4.67 -0.65
CA GLY A 88 13.87 -3.59 -1.63
C GLY A 88 13.59 -4.06 -3.04
N ASN A 89 14.19 -5.18 -3.45
CA ASN A 89 13.97 -5.78 -4.77
C ASN A 89 12.50 -6.18 -4.96
N TYR A 90 11.90 -6.81 -3.94
CA TYR A 90 10.47 -7.13 -3.95
C TYR A 90 9.61 -5.87 -4.12
N PHE A 91 9.89 -4.83 -3.33
CA PHE A 91 9.15 -3.58 -3.34
C PHE A 91 9.25 -2.88 -4.70
N GLU A 92 10.45 -2.80 -5.26
CA GLU A 92 10.70 -2.19 -6.56
C GLU A 92 9.96 -2.93 -7.69
N HIS A 93 10.10 -4.25 -7.76
CA HIS A 93 9.48 -5.04 -8.82
C HIS A 93 7.95 -5.03 -8.76
N VAL A 94 7.36 -5.02 -7.55
CA VAL A 94 5.91 -5.17 -7.37
C VAL A 94 5.18 -3.82 -7.36
N TYR A 95 5.74 -2.80 -6.70
CA TYR A 95 5.05 -1.55 -6.36
C TYR A 95 5.55 -0.32 -7.14
N CYS A 96 6.85 -0.20 -7.48
CA CYS A 96 7.36 0.99 -8.17
C CYS A 96 6.80 1.17 -9.59
N LYS A 97 6.42 0.09 -10.27
CA LYS A 97 5.78 0.16 -11.60
C LYS A 97 4.30 0.59 -11.57
N ARG A 98 3.69 0.63 -10.39
CA ARG A 98 2.25 0.83 -10.19
C ARG A 98 1.96 1.86 -9.10
N THR A 99 2.83 2.86 -8.95
CA THR A 99 2.71 3.93 -7.94
C THR A 99 1.34 4.63 -7.98
N GLU A 100 0.83 4.90 -9.18
CA GLU A 100 -0.51 5.48 -9.39
C GLU A 100 -1.65 4.62 -8.80
N ALA A 101 -1.46 3.31 -8.67
CA ALA A 101 -2.47 2.40 -8.15
C ALA A 101 -2.56 2.43 -6.61
N TRP A 102 -1.48 2.74 -5.88
CA TRP A 102 -1.41 2.62 -4.42
C TRP A 102 -1.09 3.92 -3.67
N ALA A 103 -0.25 4.80 -4.21
CA ALA A 103 0.19 6.01 -3.51
C ALA A 103 -0.93 7.05 -3.45
N TYR A 104 -1.02 7.76 -2.33
CA TYR A 104 -2.09 8.72 -2.09
C TYR A 104 -1.97 9.97 -2.99
N CYS A 105 -0.76 10.46 -3.23
CA CYS A 105 -0.49 11.63 -4.06
C CYS A 105 -1.09 11.55 -5.47
N TYR A 106 -1.21 10.34 -6.06
CA TYR A 106 -1.80 10.12 -7.39
C TYR A 106 -3.33 9.88 -7.36
N ARG A 107 -3.97 9.88 -6.19
CA ARG A 107 -5.41 9.65 -6.01
C ARG A 107 -6.25 10.93 -5.99
N LYS A 108 -5.62 12.10 -6.20
CA LYS A 108 -6.25 13.43 -6.17
C LYS A 108 -7.49 13.55 -7.08
N TRP A 109 -7.52 12.83 -8.20
CA TRP A 109 -8.64 12.82 -9.16
C TRP A 109 -9.92 12.15 -8.67
N LEU A 110 -9.87 11.40 -7.57
CA LEU A 110 -11.06 10.70 -7.11
C LEU A 110 -12.05 11.63 -6.40
N GLY A 111 -11.68 12.85 -5.99
CA GLY A 111 -12.60 13.80 -5.31
C GLY A 111 -13.27 13.21 -4.07
N ILE A 112 -12.74 12.09 -3.56
CA ILE A 112 -13.43 11.19 -2.67
C ILE A 112 -12.59 11.09 -1.40
N ASP A 113 -13.02 11.88 -0.42
CA ASP A 113 -12.68 11.76 1.00
C ASP A 113 -13.29 10.48 1.65
N THR A 114 -13.86 9.55 0.85
CA THR A 114 -14.54 8.37 1.40
C THR A 114 -13.61 7.38 2.08
N ASN A 115 -12.29 7.43 1.85
CA ASN A 115 -11.41 6.52 2.57
C ASN A 115 -11.29 6.90 4.06
N MET A 116 -11.46 8.18 4.41
CA MET A 116 -11.56 8.60 5.81
C MET A 116 -12.87 8.11 6.45
N HIS A 117 -13.98 8.17 5.70
CA HIS A 117 -15.28 7.65 6.14
C HIS A 117 -15.28 6.12 6.28
N ILE A 118 -14.65 5.39 5.35
CA ILE A 118 -14.55 3.93 5.39
C ILE A 118 -13.61 3.48 6.51
N GLU A 119 -12.45 4.12 6.69
CA GLU A 119 -11.54 3.81 7.80
C GLU A 119 -12.15 4.16 9.17
N SER A 120 -12.92 5.24 9.25
CA SER A 120 -13.71 5.59 10.44
C SER A 120 -14.78 4.53 10.72
N MET A 121 -15.54 4.12 9.70
CA MET A 121 -16.55 3.06 9.81
C MET A 121 -15.93 1.72 10.23
N LEU A 122 -14.79 1.34 9.66
CA LEU A 122 -14.05 0.13 10.03
C LEU A 122 -13.48 0.21 11.45
N ARG A 123 -13.06 1.40 11.92
CA ARG A 123 -12.65 1.62 13.32
C ARG A 123 -13.82 1.44 14.28
N THR A 124 -14.98 2.00 13.95
CA THR A 124 -16.21 1.86 14.74
C THR A 124 -16.65 0.40 14.84
N ILE A 125 -16.67 -0.33 13.73
CA ILE A 125 -17.04 -1.76 13.72
C ILE A 125 -16.06 -2.58 14.59
N LYS A 126 -14.75 -2.32 14.48
CA LYS A 126 -13.74 -2.99 15.30
C LYS A 126 -13.92 -2.68 16.78
N TYR A 127 -14.16 -1.42 17.14
CA TYR A 127 -14.37 -1.01 18.53
C TYR A 127 -15.60 -1.69 19.15
N VAL A 128 -16.72 -1.70 18.43
CA VAL A 128 -17.97 -2.33 18.90
C VAL A 128 -17.83 -3.85 19.04
N TYR A 129 -17.12 -4.53 18.13
CA TYR A 129 -16.97 -5.99 18.18
C TYR A 129 -15.85 -6.48 19.12
N LEU A 130 -14.77 -5.71 19.31
CA LEU A 130 -13.63 -6.13 20.13
C LEU A 130 -13.74 -5.68 21.59
N GLN A 131 -14.60 -4.72 21.93
CA GLN A 131 -14.90 -4.36 23.33
C GLN A 131 -16.15 -5.05 23.89
N GLY A 132 -16.77 -5.92 23.09
CA GLY A 132 -17.89 -6.78 23.49
C GLY A 132 -17.47 -8.18 23.91
N LYS A 133 -16.42 -8.32 24.73
CA LYS A 133 -16.18 -9.48 25.60
C LYS A 133 -15.08 -9.21 26.63
#